data_AF-A0A6A6X4P4-F1
#
_entry.id   AF-A0A6A6X4P4-F1
#
_cell.length_a   1.000
_cell.length_b   1.000
_cell.length_c   1.000
_cell.angle_alpha   90.00
_cell.angle_beta   90.00
_cell.angle_gamma   90.00
#
_symmetry.space_group_name_H-M   'P 1'
#
loop_
_entity.id
_entity.type
_entity.pdbx_description
1 polymer ?
#
loop_
_entity_poly.entity_id
_entity_poly.type
_entity_poly.pdbx_seq_one_letter_code
_entity_poly.pdbx_strand_id
1 'polypeptide(L)'
;LDLFSPLRNYDMLALFQHFDFPDAFVGERLNSVTHSFGNYEWESGIEYSWLHSMCKNIEIEEGIIGRTSGRKIKTVHKHAKGRALRQSDYSWHRSSYLCKTDSSTESGKRVTFVCFGPPKSLERRFEQLCQRWAWEQALREPYMIFQVVLEELYQQLHEMAIRLSDVFGDMEHLLGAVADEVDFLELHTVAKSVIYLNEGADAIILTLESMLASCLLADVHTHAPVRLMAPQGLRYCKGQFQSTKLRLRSLEKRMSNIINLAFNLITQHDNRIIQRDSTSMKTIAVMTLLFLPTTAIATVFGTQFFDFGEASDGSRRMHVSHWIWLFAFMSLLITVFVCGVWAYRDWRVKGRLRGENLSLWSQGRWKFSGFSFQ
;
A
#
# COMPACT_ATOMS: atom_id res chain seq x y z
N LEU A 1 -19.57 -22.13 6.25
CA LEU A 1 -20.58 -21.74 5.24
C LEU A 1 -20.03 -21.04 3.99
N ASP A 2 -18.72 -21.17 3.67
CA ASP A 2 -18.15 -20.78 2.34
C ASP A 2 -17.61 -21.97 1.52
N LEU A 3 -17.69 -23.18 2.08
CA LEU A 3 -17.38 -24.48 1.45
C LEU A 3 -18.65 -25.19 0.92
N PHE A 4 -19.80 -24.50 0.91
CA PHE A 4 -21.12 -25.14 0.85
C PHE A 4 -21.60 -25.18 -0.59
N SER A 5 -21.17 -26.20 -1.33
CA SER A 5 -21.97 -26.69 -2.44
C SER A 5 -23.30 -27.20 -1.86
N PRO A 6 -24.47 -26.80 -2.40
CA PRO A 6 -25.79 -27.13 -1.83
C PRO A 6 -26.08 -28.65 -1.73
N LEU A 7 -25.29 -29.48 -2.39
CA LEU A 7 -25.40 -30.95 -2.40
C LEU A 7 -24.87 -31.66 -1.13
N ARG A 8 -24.25 -30.96 -0.15
CA ARG A 8 -23.65 -31.58 1.06
C ARG A 8 -24.27 -31.17 2.40
N ASN A 9 -25.41 -30.49 2.39
CA ASN A 9 -25.99 -29.93 3.61
C ASN A 9 -26.43 -31.01 4.63
N TYR A 10 -26.94 -32.16 4.16
CA TYR A 10 -27.37 -33.26 5.03
C TYR A 10 -26.19 -33.97 5.71
N ASP A 11 -25.12 -34.26 4.97
CA ASP A 11 -23.91 -34.91 5.52
C ASP A 11 -23.22 -34.04 6.57
N MET A 12 -23.21 -32.72 6.35
CA MET A 12 -22.63 -31.79 7.31
C MET A 12 -23.48 -31.71 8.57
N LEU A 13 -24.81 -31.60 8.47
CA LEU A 13 -25.68 -31.59 9.65
C LEU A 13 -25.50 -32.84 10.50
N ALA A 14 -25.38 -34.01 9.87
CA ALA A 14 -25.07 -35.26 10.55
C ALA A 14 -23.71 -35.21 11.26
N LEU A 15 -22.70 -34.56 10.67
CA LEU A 15 -21.39 -34.36 11.30
C LEU A 15 -21.44 -33.39 12.50
N PHE A 16 -22.16 -32.27 12.37
CA PHE A 16 -22.38 -31.33 13.48
C PHE A 16 -23.10 -32.01 14.65
N GLN A 17 -24.11 -32.84 14.36
CA GLN A 17 -24.83 -33.63 15.35
C GLN A 17 -23.97 -34.76 15.94
N HIS A 18 -23.11 -35.41 15.14
CA HIS A 18 -22.28 -36.52 15.62
C HIS A 18 -21.22 -36.09 16.65
N PHE A 19 -20.68 -34.87 16.50
CA PHE A 19 -19.61 -34.37 17.37
C PHE A 19 -20.10 -33.36 18.43
N ASP A 20 -21.40 -33.06 18.48
CA ASP A 20 -22.02 -32.09 19.40
C ASP A 20 -21.31 -30.73 19.41
N PHE A 21 -21.15 -30.11 18.23
CA PHE A 21 -20.41 -28.85 18.17
C PHE A 21 -21.11 -27.72 18.94
N PRO A 22 -20.35 -26.84 19.62
CA PRO A 22 -20.93 -25.70 20.34
C PRO A 22 -21.69 -24.75 19.42
N ASP A 23 -22.87 -24.29 19.86
CA ASP A 23 -23.64 -23.26 19.15
C ASP A 23 -22.83 -21.99 18.92
N ALA A 24 -21.97 -21.63 19.88
CA ALA A 24 -21.07 -20.48 19.75
C ALA A 24 -20.08 -20.64 18.58
N PHE A 25 -19.52 -21.84 18.38
CA PHE A 25 -18.62 -22.13 17.25
C PHE A 25 -19.35 -21.96 15.90
N VAL A 26 -20.58 -22.48 15.80
CA VAL A 26 -21.41 -22.34 14.59
C VAL A 26 -21.86 -20.89 14.39
N GLY A 27 -22.26 -20.21 15.47
CA GLY A 27 -22.70 -18.82 15.48
C GLY A 27 -21.59 -17.86 15.05
N GLU A 28 -20.37 -18.03 15.54
CA GLU A 28 -19.19 -17.30 15.08
C GLU A 28 -18.97 -17.48 13.57
N ARG A 29 -19.17 -18.70 13.07
CA ARG A 29 -19.07 -18.97 11.64
C ARG A 29 -20.15 -18.26 10.82
N LEU A 30 -21.40 -18.27 11.30
CA LEU A 30 -22.56 -17.60 10.67
C LEU A 30 -22.38 -16.08 10.64
N ASN A 31 -21.85 -15.51 11.72
CA ASN A 31 -21.57 -14.08 11.84
C ASN A 31 -20.28 -13.65 11.11
N SER A 32 -19.67 -14.55 10.33
CA SER A 32 -18.44 -14.29 9.60
C SER A 32 -17.28 -13.81 10.47
N VAL A 33 -17.22 -14.29 11.72
CA VAL A 33 -16.08 -14.03 12.61
C VAL A 33 -14.80 -14.55 11.96
N THR A 34 -13.79 -13.69 11.95
CA THR A 34 -12.52 -13.89 11.26
C THR A 34 -11.49 -14.50 12.21
N HIS A 35 -11.45 -14.02 13.46
CA HIS A 35 -10.57 -14.51 14.52
C HIS A 35 -11.29 -14.52 15.86
N SER A 36 -11.24 -15.65 16.53
CA SER A 36 -11.81 -15.83 17.87
C SER A 36 -11.19 -17.06 18.49
N PHE A 37 -11.06 -17.01 19.82
CA PHE A 37 -10.80 -18.18 20.64
C PHE A 37 -11.92 -18.29 21.66
N GLY A 38 -12.56 -19.46 21.70
CA GLY A 38 -13.55 -19.79 22.72
C GLY A 38 -13.12 -21.04 23.47
N ASN A 39 -13.43 -21.05 24.76
CA ASN A 39 -13.37 -22.24 25.59
C ASN A 39 -14.68 -22.39 26.35
N TYR A 40 -15.19 -23.61 26.43
CA TYR A 40 -16.46 -23.93 27.05
C TYR A 40 -16.41 -25.31 27.68
N GLU A 41 -16.81 -25.43 28.94
CA GLU A 41 -16.98 -26.71 29.62
C GLU A 41 -18.47 -27.09 29.61
N TRP A 42 -18.78 -28.23 28.98
CA TRP A 42 -20.13 -28.79 28.84
C TRP A 42 -20.30 -30.01 29.72
N GLU A 43 -21.24 -29.96 30.68
CA GLU A 43 -21.50 -31.03 31.66
C GLU A 43 -20.22 -31.48 32.39
N SER A 44 -20.32 -32.30 33.44
CA SER A 44 -19.14 -32.64 34.25
C SER A 44 -18.16 -33.53 33.46
N GLY A 45 -17.18 -32.93 32.78
CA GLY A 45 -16.03 -33.61 32.18
C GLY A 45 -15.81 -33.44 30.67
N ILE A 46 -16.65 -32.71 29.92
CA ILE A 46 -16.41 -32.44 28.49
C ILE A 46 -16.00 -30.97 28.30
N GLU A 47 -14.83 -30.74 27.72
CA GLU A 47 -14.31 -29.40 27.42
C GLU A 47 -14.21 -29.20 25.90
N TYR A 48 -14.73 -28.09 25.41
CA TYR A 48 -14.63 -27.64 24.03
C TYR A 48 -13.80 -26.37 23.94
N SER A 49 -12.74 -26.40 23.15
CA SER A 49 -12.00 -25.20 22.79
C SER A 49 -11.96 -25.05 21.27
N TRP A 50 -12.06 -23.84 20.75
CA TRP A 50 -12.04 -23.60 19.31
C TRP A 50 -11.30 -22.33 18.92
N LEU A 51 -10.81 -22.32 17.68
CA LEU A 51 -10.11 -21.21 17.05
C LEU A 51 -10.66 -20.97 15.65
N HIS A 52 -11.04 -19.74 15.35
CA HIS A 52 -11.25 -19.27 13.98
C HIS A 52 -10.04 -18.46 13.52
N SER A 53 -9.64 -18.65 12.26
CA SER A 53 -8.56 -17.87 11.66
C SER A 53 -8.87 -17.53 10.20
N MET A 54 -8.61 -16.28 9.83
CA MET A 54 -8.69 -15.79 8.47
C MET A 54 -7.38 -15.09 8.12
N CYS A 55 -6.72 -15.55 7.08
CA CYS A 55 -5.49 -14.92 6.61
C CYS A 55 -5.62 -14.64 5.11
N LYS A 56 -5.09 -13.50 4.69
CA LYS A 56 -5.00 -13.18 3.28
C LYS A 56 -3.94 -14.07 2.64
N ASN A 57 -4.25 -14.79 1.57
CA ASN A 57 -3.27 -15.37 0.66
C ASN A 57 -2.91 -14.35 -0.44
N ILE A 58 -1.64 -14.25 -0.75
CA ILE A 58 -0.99 -13.27 -1.62
C ILE A 58 -0.10 -14.12 -2.51
N GLU A 59 -0.60 -14.35 -3.71
CA GLU A 59 0.19 -14.97 -4.76
C GLU A 59 1.08 -13.90 -5.39
N ILE A 60 2.34 -14.24 -5.62
CA ILE A 60 3.29 -13.39 -6.33
C ILE A 60 3.57 -14.02 -7.67
N GLU A 61 3.64 -13.19 -8.70
CA GLU A 61 4.08 -13.58 -10.03
C GLU A 61 5.25 -12.70 -10.47
N GLU A 62 6.10 -13.24 -11.34
CA GLU A 62 7.05 -12.41 -12.07
C GLU A 62 6.29 -11.64 -13.15
N GLY A 63 6.55 -10.34 -13.24
CA GLY A 63 5.89 -9.47 -14.19
C GLY A 63 6.74 -8.24 -14.50
N ILE A 64 6.13 -7.31 -15.22
CA ILE A 64 6.76 -6.04 -15.55
C ILE A 64 6.22 -4.98 -14.58
N ILE A 65 7.10 -4.33 -13.84
CA ILE A 65 6.83 -3.16 -12.98
C ILE A 65 7.40 -1.95 -13.73
N GLY A 66 6.53 -1.07 -14.22
CA GLY A 66 6.92 0.01 -15.13
C GLY A 66 7.47 -0.56 -16.45
N ARG A 67 8.80 -0.49 -16.65
CA ARG A 67 9.51 -1.10 -17.79
C ARG A 67 10.48 -2.22 -17.42
N THR A 68 10.61 -2.55 -16.14
CA THR A 68 11.58 -3.55 -15.66
C THR A 68 10.89 -4.83 -15.21
N SER A 69 11.58 -5.97 -15.32
CA SER A 69 11.09 -7.23 -14.77
C SER A 69 11.23 -7.21 -13.24
N GLY A 70 10.16 -7.52 -12.53
CA GLY A 70 10.13 -7.54 -11.06
C GLY A 70 9.02 -8.43 -10.52
N ARG A 71 9.00 -8.63 -9.21
CA ARG A 71 7.97 -9.42 -8.53
C ARG A 71 6.75 -8.55 -8.26
N LYS A 72 5.57 -9.01 -8.67
CA LYS A 72 4.30 -8.29 -8.45
C LYS A 72 3.24 -9.19 -7.81
N ILE A 73 2.28 -8.57 -7.14
CA ILE A 73 1.14 -9.31 -6.56
C ILE A 73 0.22 -9.75 -7.70
N LYS A 74 0.04 -11.06 -7.83
CA LYS A 74 -0.85 -11.64 -8.82
C LYS A 74 -2.29 -11.27 -8.50
N THR A 75 -2.89 -10.45 -9.35
CA THR A 75 -4.26 -10.00 -9.16
C THR A 75 -5.19 -10.96 -9.91
N VAL A 76 -5.70 -11.99 -9.23
CA VAL A 76 -6.64 -12.94 -9.83
C VAL A 76 -8.03 -12.31 -9.93
N HIS A 77 -8.24 -11.46 -10.92
CA HIS A 77 -9.58 -11.10 -11.35
C HIS A 77 -10.15 -12.28 -12.15
N LYS A 78 -10.83 -13.23 -11.50
CA LYS A 78 -11.72 -14.13 -12.24
C LYS A 78 -12.81 -13.25 -12.87
N HIS A 79 -12.68 -12.95 -14.16
CA HIS A 79 -13.72 -12.31 -14.97
C HIS A 79 -14.95 -13.23 -15.04
N ALA A 80 -15.82 -13.18 -14.03
CA ALA A 80 -17.18 -13.62 -14.19
C ALA A 80 -17.91 -12.54 -15.01
N LYS A 81 -17.95 -12.72 -16.34
CA LYS A 81 -18.88 -12.03 -17.27
C LYS A 81 -19.09 -10.53 -17.03
N GLY A 82 -18.09 -9.69 -17.37
CA GLY A 82 -18.34 -8.31 -17.79
C GLY A 82 -18.54 -7.23 -16.71
N ARG A 83 -18.58 -7.55 -15.41
CA ARG A 83 -18.37 -6.57 -14.34
C ARG A 83 -17.49 -7.19 -13.27
N ALA A 84 -16.29 -6.64 -13.08
CA ALA A 84 -15.46 -7.02 -11.95
C ALA A 84 -16.19 -6.64 -10.65
N LEU A 85 -16.86 -7.60 -10.02
CA LEU A 85 -17.25 -7.47 -8.62
C LEU A 85 -15.95 -7.44 -7.81
N ARG A 86 -15.48 -6.23 -7.49
CA ARG A 86 -14.27 -5.92 -6.68
C ARG A 86 -14.24 -6.59 -5.28
N GLN A 87 -15.26 -7.34 -4.90
CA GLN A 87 -15.49 -7.83 -3.53
C GLN A 87 -15.42 -9.35 -3.35
N SER A 88 -15.46 -10.17 -4.41
CA SER A 88 -15.29 -11.63 -4.24
C SER A 88 -13.81 -12.00 -4.37
N ASP A 89 -13.04 -11.63 -3.36
CA ASP A 89 -11.62 -11.93 -3.31
C ASP A 89 -11.41 -13.34 -2.75
N TYR A 90 -11.24 -14.33 -3.63
CA TYR A 90 -11.08 -15.74 -3.23
C TYR A 90 -9.70 -16.06 -2.64
N SER A 91 -8.82 -15.06 -2.49
CA SER A 91 -7.51 -15.28 -1.93
C SER A 91 -7.50 -15.35 -0.40
N TRP A 92 -8.64 -15.18 0.28
CA TRP A 92 -8.68 -15.37 1.73
C TRP A 92 -8.66 -16.86 2.09
N HIS A 93 -7.66 -17.29 2.85
CA HIS A 93 -7.64 -18.61 3.46
C HIS A 93 -8.35 -18.55 4.81
N ARG A 94 -9.48 -19.25 4.91
CA ARG A 94 -10.30 -19.30 6.11
C ARG A 94 -10.27 -20.70 6.69
N SER A 95 -9.81 -20.81 7.93
CA SER A 95 -9.66 -22.07 8.65
C SER A 95 -10.36 -22.01 10.01
N SER A 96 -10.78 -23.16 10.51
CA SER A 96 -11.48 -23.26 11.80
C SER A 96 -11.10 -24.56 12.47
N TYR A 97 -10.84 -24.52 13.76
CA TYR A 97 -10.29 -25.63 14.51
C TYR A 97 -11.10 -25.82 15.79
N LEU A 98 -11.50 -27.05 16.07
CA LEU A 98 -12.26 -27.41 17.26
C LEU A 98 -11.57 -28.58 17.96
N CYS A 99 -11.39 -28.46 19.26
CA CYS A 99 -10.89 -29.50 20.14
C CYS A 99 -11.97 -29.86 21.15
N LYS A 100 -12.41 -31.12 21.16
CA LYS A 100 -13.29 -31.71 22.17
C LYS A 100 -12.46 -32.64 23.05
N THR A 101 -12.42 -32.36 24.34
CA THR A 101 -11.75 -33.18 25.34
C THR A 101 -12.81 -33.80 26.23
N ASP A 102 -12.92 -35.12 26.20
CA ASP A 102 -13.82 -35.87 27.06
C ASP A 102 -13.00 -36.57 28.15
N SER A 103 -13.27 -36.21 29.39
CA SER A 103 -12.68 -36.81 30.60
C SER A 103 -13.69 -37.59 31.44
N SER A 104 -14.94 -37.68 30.98
CA SER A 104 -16.06 -38.34 31.69
C SER A 104 -16.06 -39.86 31.56
N THR A 105 -15.33 -40.40 30.58
CA THR A 105 -15.37 -41.83 30.23
C THR A 105 -14.43 -42.67 31.11
N GLU A 106 -14.93 -43.79 31.66
CA GLU A 106 -14.14 -44.78 32.42
C GLU A 106 -12.95 -45.37 31.63
N SER A 107 -13.01 -45.28 30.29
CA SER A 107 -11.96 -45.74 29.36
C SER A 107 -10.74 -44.82 29.25
N GLY A 108 -10.71 -43.70 29.99
CA GLY A 108 -9.62 -42.71 29.95
C GLY A 108 -9.94 -41.50 29.07
N LYS A 109 -9.11 -40.46 29.20
CA LYS A 109 -9.30 -39.15 28.53
C LYS A 109 -9.20 -39.28 27.00
N ARG A 110 -10.26 -38.87 26.29
CA ARG A 110 -10.33 -38.87 24.83
C ARG A 110 -10.26 -37.44 24.29
N VAL A 111 -9.36 -37.17 23.35
CA VAL A 111 -9.25 -35.87 22.68
C VAL A 111 -9.60 -36.04 21.21
N THR A 112 -10.56 -35.25 20.73
CA THR A 112 -11.00 -35.22 19.33
C THR A 112 -10.72 -33.85 18.76
N PHE A 113 -9.93 -33.78 17.68
CA PHE A 113 -9.58 -32.52 17.03
C PHE A 113 -10.12 -32.50 15.60
N VAL A 114 -10.90 -31.47 15.27
CA VAL A 114 -11.56 -31.32 13.96
C VAL A 114 -11.06 -30.04 13.30
N CYS A 115 -10.57 -30.17 12.07
CA CYS A 115 -10.06 -29.06 11.27
C CYS A 115 -10.95 -28.81 10.05
N PHE A 116 -11.37 -27.56 9.86
CA PHE A 116 -12.10 -27.11 8.68
C PHE A 116 -11.23 -26.18 7.84
N GLY A 117 -11.04 -26.54 6.58
CA GLY A 117 -10.14 -25.81 5.68
C GLY A 117 -8.69 -25.73 6.18
N PRO A 118 -8.10 -26.80 6.76
CA PRO A 118 -6.71 -26.75 7.18
C PRO A 118 -5.80 -26.52 5.96
N PRO A 119 -4.67 -25.85 6.13
CA PRO A 119 -3.68 -25.80 5.08
C PRO A 119 -3.04 -27.17 4.87
N LYS A 120 -2.66 -27.48 3.62
CA LYS A 120 -2.09 -28.79 3.24
C LYS A 120 -0.81 -29.15 4.00
N SER A 121 -0.06 -28.14 4.43
CA SER A 121 1.14 -28.31 5.26
C SER A 121 0.80 -28.78 6.68
N LEU A 122 -0.35 -28.36 7.23
CA LEU A 122 -0.81 -28.79 8.56
C LEU A 122 -1.15 -30.27 8.60
N GLU A 123 -1.77 -30.80 7.55
CA GLU A 123 -2.08 -32.23 7.41
C GLU A 123 -0.82 -33.08 7.54
N ARG A 124 0.23 -32.73 6.78
CA ARG A 124 1.55 -33.38 6.86
C ARG A 124 2.19 -33.28 8.25
N ARG A 125 2.03 -32.14 8.94
CA ARG A 125 2.55 -31.98 10.31
C ARG A 125 1.84 -32.88 11.30
N PHE A 126 0.52 -33.05 11.19
CA PHE A 126 -0.21 -33.97 12.04
C PHE A 126 0.14 -35.42 11.76
N GLU A 127 0.32 -35.82 10.49
CA GLU A 127 0.82 -37.15 10.14
C GLU A 127 2.18 -37.44 10.80
N GLN A 128 3.09 -36.48 10.79
CA GLN A 128 4.40 -36.60 11.43
C GLN A 128 4.30 -36.66 12.96
N LEU A 129 3.38 -35.92 13.57
CA LEU A 129 3.13 -35.95 15.01
C LEU A 129 2.58 -37.30 15.48
N CYS A 130 1.68 -37.90 14.70
CA CYS A 130 1.15 -39.24 14.98
C CYS A 130 2.27 -40.30 14.96
N GLN A 131 3.28 -40.16 14.10
CA GLN A 131 4.41 -41.09 14.01
C GLN A 131 5.43 -40.95 15.16
N ARG A 132 5.55 -39.75 15.76
CA ARG A 132 6.62 -39.42 16.72
C ARG A 132 6.21 -39.53 18.19
N TRP A 133 5.21 -40.35 18.55
CA TRP A 133 4.74 -40.58 19.93
C TRP A 133 4.35 -39.31 20.74
N ALA A 134 4.32 -38.14 20.09
CA ALA A 134 3.92 -36.85 20.68
C ALA A 134 2.41 -36.77 20.99
N TRP A 135 1.63 -37.72 20.49
CA TRP A 135 0.18 -37.81 20.74
C TRP A 135 -0.13 -38.09 22.22
N GLU A 136 0.73 -38.80 22.94
CA GLU A 136 0.55 -39.03 24.40
C GLU A 136 0.60 -37.73 25.18
N GLN A 137 1.47 -36.82 24.76
CA GLN A 137 1.63 -35.51 25.39
C GLN A 137 0.44 -34.60 25.04
N ALA A 138 -0.12 -34.72 23.83
CA ALA A 138 -1.35 -34.02 23.43
C ALA A 138 -2.59 -34.49 24.21
N LEU A 139 -2.65 -35.76 24.64
CA LEU A 139 -3.71 -36.23 25.54
C LEU A 139 -3.62 -35.57 26.92
N ARG A 140 -2.40 -35.35 27.43
CA ARG A 140 -2.17 -34.63 28.70
C ARG A 140 -2.53 -33.15 28.56
N GLU A 141 -2.03 -32.50 27.51
CA GLU A 141 -2.21 -31.07 27.24
C GLU A 141 -2.80 -30.82 25.84
N PRO A 142 -4.15 -30.72 25.72
CA PRO A 142 -4.82 -30.49 24.44
C PRO A 142 -4.41 -29.18 23.75
N TYR A 143 -4.00 -28.17 24.52
CA TYR A 143 -3.52 -26.89 24.01
C TYR A 143 -2.26 -26.99 23.14
N MET A 144 -1.47 -28.06 23.25
CA MET A 144 -0.35 -28.29 22.34
C MET A 144 -0.80 -28.52 20.89
N ILE A 145 -2.00 -29.07 20.68
CA ILE A 145 -2.56 -29.22 19.34
C ILE A 145 -2.81 -27.83 18.72
N PHE A 146 -3.34 -26.88 19.51
CA PHE A 146 -3.48 -25.49 19.08
C PHE A 146 -2.14 -24.81 18.84
N GLN A 147 -1.11 -25.10 19.65
CA GLN A 147 0.22 -24.58 19.40
C GLN A 147 0.75 -24.99 18.02
N VAL A 148 0.60 -26.28 17.64
CA VAL A 148 1.01 -26.77 16.31
C VAL A 148 0.29 -26.01 15.20
N VAL A 149 -1.03 -25.80 15.36
CA VAL A 149 -1.83 -25.02 14.40
C VAL A 149 -1.34 -23.57 14.32
N LEU A 150 -1.11 -22.91 15.46
CA LEU A 150 -0.69 -21.50 15.50
C LEU A 150 0.71 -21.30 14.93
N GLU A 151 1.63 -22.24 15.15
CA GLU A 151 2.94 -22.26 14.49
C GLU A 151 2.82 -22.42 12.97
N GLU A 152 1.86 -23.21 12.49
CA GLU A 152 1.62 -23.34 11.05
C GLU A 152 1.05 -22.05 10.46
N LEU A 153 0.07 -21.45 11.11
CA LEU A 153 -0.47 -20.16 10.73
C LEU A 153 0.61 -19.07 10.76
N TYR A 154 1.54 -19.14 11.71
CA TYR A 154 2.69 -18.26 11.78
C TYR A 154 3.60 -18.42 10.56
N GLN A 155 3.97 -19.65 10.20
CA GLN A 155 4.83 -19.91 9.05
C GLN A 155 4.24 -19.32 7.77
N GLN A 156 2.94 -19.48 7.57
CA GLN A 156 2.24 -18.89 6.44
C GLN A 156 2.31 -17.36 6.47
N LEU A 157 1.86 -16.73 7.55
CA LEU A 157 1.86 -15.27 7.66
C LEU A 157 3.28 -14.69 7.50
N HIS A 158 4.28 -15.37 8.06
CA HIS A 158 5.68 -14.97 7.99
C HIS A 158 6.25 -15.07 6.57
N GLU A 159 6.03 -16.20 5.89
CA GLU A 159 6.46 -16.40 4.51
C GLU A 159 5.84 -15.33 3.60
N MET A 160 4.56 -15.04 3.82
CA MET A 160 3.84 -13.99 3.12
C MET A 160 4.38 -12.58 3.38
N ALA A 161 4.75 -12.27 4.62
CA ALA A 161 5.36 -11.00 4.98
C ALA A 161 6.73 -10.82 4.32
N ILE A 162 7.55 -11.87 4.24
CA ILE A 162 8.86 -11.85 3.54
C ILE A 162 8.63 -11.58 2.05
N ARG A 163 7.79 -12.41 1.42
CA ARG A 163 7.39 -12.31 0.02
C ARG A 163 6.89 -10.90 -0.35
N LEU A 164 6.12 -10.28 0.53
CA LEU A 164 5.61 -8.92 0.33
C LEU A 164 6.70 -7.84 0.48
N SER A 165 7.61 -8.03 1.43
CA SER A 165 8.79 -7.15 1.59
C SER A 165 9.69 -7.18 0.36
N ASP A 166 9.81 -8.34 -0.25
CA ASP A 166 10.56 -8.59 -1.47
C ASP A 166 10.00 -7.83 -2.68
N VAL A 167 8.67 -7.91 -2.90
CA VAL A 167 7.95 -7.13 -3.92
C VAL A 167 8.16 -5.64 -3.72
N PHE A 168 8.03 -5.18 -2.47
CA PHE A 168 8.25 -3.77 -2.15
C PHE A 168 9.70 -3.34 -2.35
N GLY A 169 10.67 -4.22 -2.07
CA GLY A 169 12.09 -3.96 -2.29
C GLY A 169 12.41 -3.71 -3.77
N ASP A 170 11.80 -4.49 -4.67
CA ASP A 170 11.94 -4.30 -6.13
C ASP A 170 11.41 -2.90 -6.54
N MET A 171 10.28 -2.47 -5.97
CA MET A 171 9.69 -1.14 -6.22
C MET A 171 10.52 0.01 -5.63
N GLU A 172 11.08 -0.17 -4.44
CA GLU A 172 11.95 0.81 -3.77
C GLU A 172 13.22 1.07 -4.61
N HIS A 173 13.82 0.01 -5.15
CA HIS A 173 14.95 0.13 -6.06
C HIS A 173 14.60 0.86 -7.36
N LEU A 174 13.40 0.60 -7.91
CA LEU A 174 12.92 1.27 -9.12
C LEU A 174 12.74 2.77 -8.90
N LEU A 175 12.13 3.20 -7.78
CA LEU A 175 11.97 4.62 -7.46
C LEU A 175 13.31 5.35 -7.37
N GLY A 176 14.33 4.70 -6.79
CA GLY A 176 15.68 5.26 -6.69
C GLY A 176 16.36 5.48 -8.05
N ALA A 177 16.01 4.69 -9.07
CA ALA A 177 16.60 4.77 -10.40
C ALA A 177 15.78 5.64 -11.38
N VAL A 178 14.45 5.49 -11.39
CA VAL A 178 13.54 6.12 -12.35
C VAL A 178 12.26 6.60 -11.64
N ALA A 179 12.30 7.82 -11.11
CA ALA A 179 11.20 8.40 -10.35
C ALA A 179 9.89 8.63 -11.15
N ASP A 180 9.95 8.66 -12.48
CA ASP A 180 8.79 8.85 -13.37
C ASP A 180 8.00 7.55 -13.65
N GLU A 181 8.53 6.38 -13.29
CA GLU A 181 7.94 5.07 -13.64
C GLU A 181 7.22 4.38 -12.46
N VAL A 182 6.81 5.14 -11.45
CA VAL A 182 6.15 4.60 -10.26
C VAL A 182 4.74 4.14 -10.57
N ASP A 183 4.50 2.83 -10.45
CA ASP A 183 3.14 2.30 -10.48
C ASP A 183 2.47 2.45 -9.10
N PHE A 184 1.74 3.55 -8.92
CA PHE A 184 0.97 3.82 -7.71
C PHE A 184 -0.12 2.78 -7.44
N LEU A 185 -0.63 2.10 -8.46
CA LEU A 185 -1.66 1.07 -8.30
C LEU A 185 -1.06 -0.18 -7.66
N GLU A 186 0.11 -0.61 -8.13
CA GLU A 186 0.83 -1.73 -7.53
C GLU A 186 1.27 -1.39 -6.10
N LEU A 187 1.82 -0.19 -5.87
CA LEU A 187 2.22 0.28 -4.54
C LEU A 187 1.04 0.30 -3.57
N HIS A 188 -0.14 0.75 -4.02
CA HIS A 188 -1.38 0.69 -3.24
C HIS A 188 -1.83 -0.74 -2.94
N THR A 189 -1.67 -1.66 -3.90
CA THR A 189 -2.04 -3.08 -3.72
C THR A 189 -1.13 -3.76 -2.69
N VAL A 190 0.16 -3.46 -2.70
CA VAL A 190 1.12 -3.89 -1.67
C VAL A 190 0.72 -3.28 -0.32
N ALA A 191 0.41 -1.98 -0.24
CA ALA A 191 -0.03 -1.31 0.99
C ALA A 191 -1.23 -2.01 1.63
N LYS A 192 -2.26 -2.26 0.83
CA LYS A 192 -3.47 -2.97 1.25
C LYS A 192 -3.17 -4.37 1.78
N SER A 193 -2.24 -5.07 1.13
CA SER A 193 -1.82 -6.42 1.54
C SER A 193 -1.05 -6.40 2.87
N VAL A 194 -0.20 -5.38 3.10
CA VAL A 194 0.48 -5.19 4.39
C VAL A 194 -0.54 -4.98 5.51
N ILE A 195 -1.57 -4.17 5.26
CA ILE A 195 -2.64 -3.91 6.24
C ILE A 195 -3.36 -5.22 6.61
N TYR A 196 -3.71 -6.04 5.63
CA TYR A 196 -4.38 -7.32 5.89
C TYR A 196 -3.53 -8.31 6.69
N LEU A 197 -2.22 -8.39 6.40
CA LEU A 197 -1.33 -9.24 7.20
C LEU A 197 -1.14 -8.71 8.62
N ASN A 198 -1.08 -7.38 8.80
CA ASN A 198 -1.03 -6.77 10.13
C ASN A 198 -2.29 -7.06 10.95
N GLU A 199 -3.47 -6.92 10.33
CA GLU A 199 -4.75 -7.24 10.96
C GLU A 199 -4.81 -8.71 11.38
N GLY A 200 -4.42 -9.63 10.49
CA GLY A 200 -4.37 -11.06 10.80
C GLY A 200 -3.38 -11.39 11.93
N ALA A 201 -2.21 -10.74 11.96
CA ALA A 201 -1.24 -10.92 13.04
C ALA A 201 -1.79 -10.41 14.39
N ASP A 202 -2.43 -9.24 14.40
CA ASP A 202 -3.04 -8.68 15.60
C ASP A 202 -4.16 -9.54 16.16
N ALA A 203 -5.00 -10.05 15.27
CA ALA A 203 -6.09 -10.90 15.65
C ALA A 203 -5.61 -12.24 16.22
N ILE A 204 -4.55 -12.83 15.65
CA ILE A 204 -3.93 -14.03 16.22
C ILE A 204 -3.26 -13.73 17.58
N ILE A 205 -2.58 -12.59 17.73
CA ILE A 205 -2.00 -12.18 19.02
C ILE A 205 -3.09 -12.10 20.10
N LEU A 206 -4.26 -11.53 19.77
CA LEU A 206 -5.39 -11.46 20.68
C LEU A 206 -5.91 -12.87 21.04
N THR A 207 -6.04 -13.77 20.05
CA THR A 207 -6.46 -15.16 20.32
C THR A 207 -5.47 -15.90 21.22
N LEU A 208 -4.17 -15.67 21.03
CA LEU A 208 -3.10 -16.24 21.87
C LEU A 208 -3.17 -15.70 23.30
N GLU A 209 -3.49 -14.42 23.48
CA GLU A 209 -3.72 -13.83 24.81
C GLU A 209 -4.90 -14.48 25.52
N SER A 210 -6.02 -14.68 24.82
CA SER A 210 -7.19 -15.38 25.36
C SER A 210 -6.86 -16.83 25.73
N MET A 211 -6.16 -17.57 24.86
CA MET A 211 -5.72 -18.94 25.14
C MET A 211 -4.79 -19.03 26.35
N LEU A 212 -3.83 -18.10 26.46
CA LEU A 212 -2.93 -18.03 27.60
C LEU A 212 -3.68 -17.74 28.90
N ALA A 213 -4.67 -16.84 28.87
CA ALA A 213 -5.51 -16.56 30.03
C ALA A 213 -6.31 -17.80 30.45
N SER A 214 -6.88 -18.55 29.49
CA SER A 214 -7.58 -19.81 29.78
C SER A 214 -6.66 -20.87 30.37
N CYS A 215 -5.42 -20.99 29.88
CA CYS A 215 -4.42 -21.90 30.45
C CYS A 215 -4.08 -21.55 31.90
N LEU A 216 -3.90 -20.26 32.20
CA LEU A 216 -3.61 -19.79 33.56
C LEU A 216 -4.77 -20.02 34.52
N LEU A 217 -6.01 -19.77 34.07
CA LEU A 217 -7.20 -20.06 34.87
C LEU A 217 -7.31 -21.54 35.18
N ALA A 218 -7.05 -22.42 34.20
CA ALA A 218 -7.05 -23.85 34.43
C ALA A 218 -5.97 -24.27 35.47
N ASP A 219 -4.78 -23.67 35.41
CA ASP A 219 -3.65 -23.98 36.30
C ASP A 219 -3.95 -23.70 37.78
N VAL A 220 -4.69 -22.61 38.08
CA VAL A 220 -5.15 -22.29 39.44
C VAL A 220 -6.01 -23.40 40.04
N HIS A 221 -6.77 -24.12 39.23
CA HIS A 221 -7.69 -25.15 39.71
C HIS A 221 -7.03 -26.53 39.88
N THR A 222 -5.85 -26.74 39.29
CA THR A 222 -5.21 -28.06 39.24
C THR A 222 -3.70 -27.92 39.43
N HIS A 223 -3.22 -28.06 40.66
CA HIS A 223 -1.80 -27.93 41.08
C HIS A 223 -0.87 -29.02 40.50
N ALA A 224 -0.79 -29.16 39.17
CA ALA A 224 0.02 -30.17 38.50
C ALA A 224 1.27 -29.55 37.83
N PRO A 225 2.49 -30.04 38.11
CA PRO A 225 3.76 -29.40 37.69
C PRO A 225 4.07 -29.51 36.18
N VAL A 226 3.30 -30.30 35.41
CA VAL A 226 3.57 -30.54 33.98
C VAL A 226 3.02 -29.42 33.08
N ARG A 227 2.06 -28.61 33.57
CA ARG A 227 1.30 -27.61 32.79
C ARG A 227 2.07 -26.40 32.28
N LEU A 228 3.37 -26.30 32.51
CA LEU A 228 4.18 -25.15 32.08
C LEU A 228 4.56 -25.19 30.60
N MET A 229 4.48 -26.34 29.92
CA MET A 229 4.93 -26.48 28.54
C MET A 229 4.01 -25.75 27.54
N ALA A 230 2.69 -26.01 27.57
CA ALA A 230 1.73 -25.30 26.72
C ALA A 230 1.80 -23.77 26.83
N PRO A 231 1.72 -23.12 28.02
CA PRO A 231 1.76 -21.67 28.13
C PRO A 231 3.12 -21.07 27.73
N GLN A 232 4.23 -21.81 27.86
CA GLN A 232 5.52 -21.36 27.33
C GLN A 232 5.54 -21.39 25.79
N GLY A 233 5.06 -22.47 25.18
CA GLY A 233 4.95 -22.59 23.72
C GLY A 233 4.04 -21.53 23.10
N LEU A 234 2.87 -21.28 23.72
CA LEU A 234 1.93 -20.22 23.33
C LEU A 234 2.57 -18.82 23.45
N ARG A 235 3.32 -18.54 24.53
CA ARG A 235 4.06 -17.27 24.69
C ARG A 235 5.14 -17.10 23.63
N TYR A 236 5.87 -18.17 23.32
CA TYR A 236 6.87 -18.15 22.26
C TYR A 236 6.23 -17.86 20.90
N CYS A 237 5.13 -18.55 20.57
CA CYS A 237 4.36 -18.31 19.35
C CYS A 237 3.86 -16.85 19.27
N LYS A 238 3.35 -16.29 20.38
CA LYS A 238 2.99 -14.86 20.49
C LYS A 238 4.16 -13.94 20.16
N GLY A 239 5.34 -14.21 20.70
CA GLY A 239 6.56 -13.45 20.40
C GLY A 239 6.94 -13.47 18.92
N GLN A 240 6.75 -14.62 18.25
CA GLN A 240 6.99 -14.77 16.82
C GLN A 240 6.04 -13.89 15.98
N PHE A 241 4.73 -13.92 16.28
CA PHE A 241 3.75 -13.05 15.62
C PHE A 241 4.03 -11.57 15.88
N GLN A 242 4.37 -11.19 17.11
CA GLN A 242 4.74 -9.81 17.46
C GLN A 242 5.96 -9.32 16.66
N SER A 243 6.97 -10.16 16.51
CA SER A 243 8.16 -9.84 15.71
C SER A 243 7.81 -9.59 14.24
N THR A 244 6.99 -10.47 13.64
CA THR A 244 6.56 -10.29 12.24
C THR A 244 5.65 -9.08 12.06
N LYS A 245 4.77 -8.79 13.04
CA LYS A 245 3.98 -7.55 13.07
C LYS A 245 4.86 -6.30 13.06
N LEU A 246 5.93 -6.26 13.85
CA LEU A 246 6.86 -5.12 13.85
C LEU A 246 7.51 -4.92 12.48
N ARG A 247 7.85 -6.01 11.77
CA ARG A 247 8.38 -5.95 10.40
C ARG A 247 7.35 -5.40 9.42
N LEU A 248 6.12 -5.88 9.47
CA LEU A 248 5.02 -5.38 8.63
C LEU A 248 4.73 -3.89 8.90
N ARG A 249 4.72 -3.45 10.16
CA ARG A 249 4.57 -2.03 10.52
C ARG A 249 5.74 -1.16 10.03
N SER A 250 6.96 -1.70 10.04
CA SER A 250 8.12 -1.02 9.43
C SER A 250 7.93 -0.86 7.91
N LEU A 251 7.49 -1.92 7.24
CA LEU A 251 7.21 -1.93 5.80
C LEU A 251 6.13 -0.89 5.43
N GLU A 252 5.05 -0.82 6.20
CA GLU A 252 3.99 0.19 6.04
C GLU A 252 4.53 1.62 6.15
N LYS A 253 5.34 1.91 7.18
CA LYS A 253 5.97 3.23 7.36
C LYS A 253 6.92 3.59 6.22
N ARG A 254 7.76 2.64 5.80
CA ARG A 254 8.67 2.84 4.65
C ARG A 254 7.88 3.14 3.38
N MET A 255 6.80 2.42 3.14
CA MET A 255 5.93 2.63 1.98
C MET A 255 5.28 4.00 1.98
N SER A 256 4.74 4.45 3.12
CA SER A 256 4.21 5.82 3.26
C SER A 256 5.27 6.88 2.95
N ASN A 257 6.50 6.70 3.41
CA ASN A 257 7.61 7.60 3.12
C ASN A 257 7.98 7.62 1.62
N ILE A 258 8.02 6.45 0.98
CA ILE A 258 8.28 6.31 -0.46
C ILE A 258 7.18 6.95 -1.30
N ILE A 259 5.91 6.76 -0.94
CA ILE A 259 4.77 7.41 -1.61
C ILE A 259 4.93 8.94 -1.57
N ASN A 260 5.23 9.49 -0.38
CA ASN A 260 5.43 10.93 -0.22
C ASN A 260 6.64 11.45 -1.03
N LEU A 261 7.74 10.69 -1.06
CA LEU A 261 8.90 11.02 -1.87
C LEU A 261 8.54 11.02 -3.37
N ALA A 262 7.85 9.99 -3.85
CA ALA A 262 7.41 9.89 -5.23
C ALA A 262 6.54 11.08 -5.63
N PHE A 263 5.56 11.47 -4.80
CA PHE A 263 4.74 12.66 -5.06
C PHE A 263 5.56 13.95 -5.14
N ASN A 264 6.52 14.14 -4.24
CA ASN A 264 7.39 15.30 -4.26
C ASN A 264 8.28 15.35 -5.52
N LEU A 265 8.79 14.19 -5.97
CA LEU A 265 9.62 14.09 -7.17
C LEU A 265 8.81 14.37 -8.44
N ILE A 266 7.60 13.82 -8.55
CA ILE A 266 6.68 14.10 -9.67
C ILE A 266 6.31 15.58 -9.70
N THR A 267 5.95 16.15 -8.55
CA THR A 267 5.66 17.58 -8.42
C THR A 267 6.86 18.44 -8.83
N GLN A 268 8.08 18.02 -8.48
CA GLN A 268 9.30 18.71 -8.90
C GLN A 268 9.52 18.60 -10.41
N HIS A 269 9.25 17.44 -11.01
CA HIS A 269 9.32 17.22 -12.44
C HIS A 269 8.32 18.12 -13.20
N ASP A 270 7.06 18.11 -12.79
CA ASP A 270 6.00 18.95 -13.37
C ASP A 270 6.34 20.43 -13.26
N ASN A 271 6.85 20.87 -12.11
CA ASN A 271 7.30 22.25 -11.94
C ASN A 271 8.46 22.61 -12.87
N ARG A 272 9.39 21.68 -13.15
CA ARG A 272 10.47 21.91 -14.12
C ARG A 272 9.94 21.99 -15.55
N ILE A 273 8.96 21.16 -15.92
CA ILE A 273 8.27 21.26 -17.21
C ILE A 273 7.60 22.63 -17.34
N ILE A 274 6.84 23.05 -16.34
CA ILE A 274 6.16 24.36 -16.31
C ILE A 274 7.17 25.52 -16.36
N GLN A 275 8.31 25.41 -15.68
CA GLN A 275 9.39 26.40 -15.76
C GLN A 275 9.97 26.48 -17.17
N ARG A 276 10.13 25.34 -17.86
CA ARG A 276 10.56 25.31 -19.25
C ARG A 276 9.49 25.91 -20.18
N ASP A 277 8.22 25.63 -19.94
CA ASP A 277 7.14 26.27 -20.71
C ASP A 277 7.08 27.79 -20.45
N SER A 278 7.47 28.23 -19.26
CA SER A 278 7.58 29.66 -18.94
C SER A 278 8.68 30.36 -19.75
N THR A 279 9.75 29.68 -20.19
CA THR A 279 10.73 30.30 -21.11
C THR A 279 10.13 30.47 -22.51
N SER A 280 9.36 29.51 -22.99
CA SER A 280 8.59 29.62 -24.24
C SER A 280 7.56 30.76 -24.16
N MET A 281 6.85 30.89 -23.04
CA MET A 281 5.90 31.98 -22.81
C MET A 281 6.58 33.35 -22.85
N LYS A 282 7.80 33.47 -22.31
CA LYS A 282 8.60 34.70 -22.42
C LYS A 282 8.96 35.01 -23.87
N THR A 283 9.33 34.02 -24.68
CA THR A 283 9.66 34.22 -26.10
C THR A 283 8.46 34.72 -26.90
N ILE A 284 7.27 34.13 -26.69
CA ILE A 284 6.04 34.60 -27.34
C ILE A 284 5.74 36.04 -26.94
N ALA A 285 5.85 36.37 -25.64
CA ALA A 285 5.64 37.73 -25.16
C ALA A 285 6.65 38.73 -25.76
N VAL A 286 7.90 38.33 -25.98
CA VAL A 286 8.91 39.16 -26.66
C VAL A 286 8.54 39.37 -28.14
N MET A 287 8.09 38.33 -28.83
CA MET A 287 7.66 38.45 -30.23
C MET A 287 6.45 39.38 -30.37
N THR A 288 5.42 39.25 -29.52
CA THR A 288 4.25 40.14 -29.57
C THR A 288 4.62 41.58 -29.25
N LEU A 289 5.53 41.80 -28.31
CA LEU A 289 6.05 43.12 -27.94
C LEU A 289 6.80 43.79 -29.12
N LEU A 290 7.46 43.00 -29.98
CA LEU A 290 8.16 43.51 -31.16
C LEU A 290 7.17 43.76 -32.31
N PHE A 291 6.25 42.82 -32.57
CA PHE A 291 5.34 42.92 -33.71
C PHE A 291 4.23 43.95 -33.54
N LEU A 292 3.65 44.12 -32.35
CA LEU A 292 2.55 45.07 -32.11
C LEU A 292 2.88 46.53 -32.49
N PRO A 293 3.99 47.13 -32.02
CA PRO A 293 4.33 48.49 -32.42
C PRO A 293 4.73 48.59 -33.88
N THR A 294 5.50 47.63 -34.41
CA THR A 294 5.91 47.62 -35.82
C THR A 294 4.71 47.53 -36.76
N THR A 295 3.72 46.69 -36.45
CA THR A 295 2.49 46.55 -37.24
C THR A 295 1.61 47.79 -37.16
N ALA A 296 1.48 48.41 -35.97
CA ALA A 296 0.74 49.67 -35.83
C ALA A 296 1.35 50.80 -36.68
N ILE A 297 2.68 50.96 -36.65
CA ILE A 297 3.39 51.94 -37.47
C ILE A 297 3.24 51.61 -38.95
N ALA A 298 3.42 50.34 -39.35
CA ALA A 298 3.20 49.90 -40.74
C ALA A 298 1.78 50.18 -41.24
N THR A 299 0.78 50.09 -40.37
CA THR A 299 -0.63 50.35 -40.73
C THR A 299 -0.92 51.84 -40.90
N VAL A 300 -0.42 52.68 -39.98
CA VAL A 300 -0.60 54.14 -40.05
C VAL A 300 0.11 54.71 -41.27
N PHE A 301 1.34 54.26 -41.55
CA PHE A 301 2.12 54.79 -42.66
C PHE A 301 1.79 54.12 -44.00
N GLY A 302 1.40 52.85 -44.03
CA GLY A 302 1.01 52.15 -45.27
C GLY A 302 -0.19 52.78 -45.99
N THR A 303 -1.07 53.48 -45.26
CA THR A 303 -2.23 54.18 -45.84
C THR A 303 -1.88 55.55 -46.41
N GLN A 304 -0.75 56.16 -46.03
CA GLN A 304 -0.39 57.54 -46.40
C GLN A 304 0.77 57.63 -47.41
N PHE A 305 1.46 56.53 -47.70
CA PHE A 305 2.65 56.54 -48.57
C PHE A 305 2.39 56.27 -50.06
N PHE A 306 1.21 55.76 -50.43
CA PHE A 306 0.83 55.54 -51.84
C PHE A 306 -0.08 56.67 -52.32
N ASP A 307 0.51 57.69 -52.93
CA ASP A 307 -0.24 58.72 -53.65
C ASP A 307 -0.41 58.26 -55.11
N PHE A 308 -1.62 57.85 -55.47
CA PHE A 308 -1.98 57.53 -56.86
C PHE A 308 -2.37 58.83 -57.57
N GLY A 309 -1.40 59.72 -57.76
CA GLY A 309 -1.62 60.93 -58.53
C GLY A 309 -1.88 60.58 -60.01
N GLU A 310 -3.05 60.93 -60.53
CA GLU A 310 -3.28 60.96 -61.97
C GLU A 310 -2.50 62.13 -62.58
N ALA A 311 -1.40 61.82 -63.25
CA ALA A 311 -0.79 62.77 -64.18
C ALA A 311 -1.70 62.92 -65.40
N SER A 312 -1.86 64.14 -65.90
CA SER A 312 -2.75 64.55 -66.99
C SER A 312 -2.45 63.95 -68.38
N ASP A 313 -1.76 62.81 -68.44
CA ASP A 313 -1.37 62.09 -69.66
C ASP A 313 -1.45 60.56 -69.49
N GLY A 314 -2.55 60.06 -68.91
CA GLY A 314 -2.99 58.65 -68.99
C GLY A 314 -2.05 57.54 -68.45
N SER A 315 -0.85 57.87 -67.98
CA SER A 315 0.14 56.89 -67.52
C SER A 315 0.25 56.92 -65.99
N ARG A 316 -0.17 55.82 -65.36
CA ARG A 316 -0.04 55.62 -63.90
C ARG A 316 1.43 55.44 -63.54
N ARG A 317 2.08 56.46 -62.98
CA ARG A 317 3.40 56.33 -62.36
C ARG A 317 3.25 56.33 -60.84
N MET A 318 3.62 55.22 -60.21
CA MET A 318 3.68 55.13 -58.75
C MET A 318 4.82 56.03 -58.24
N HIS A 319 4.50 57.15 -57.60
CA HIS A 319 5.48 58.01 -56.94
C HIS A 319 5.63 57.57 -55.48
N VAL A 320 6.74 56.90 -55.16
CA VAL A 320 7.08 56.56 -53.77
C VAL A 320 7.67 57.81 -53.11
N SER A 321 7.04 58.28 -52.03
CA SER A 321 7.47 59.49 -51.31
C SER A 321 8.84 59.30 -50.64
N HIS A 322 9.71 60.32 -50.73
CA HIS A 322 11.09 60.33 -50.22
C HIS A 322 11.21 60.18 -48.69
N TRP A 323 10.10 60.32 -47.95
CA TRP A 323 10.05 60.25 -46.48
C TRP A 323 10.03 58.82 -45.93
N ILE A 324 10.20 57.78 -46.76
CA ILE A 324 10.19 56.37 -46.33
C ILE A 324 11.28 56.05 -45.30
N TRP A 325 12.36 56.84 -45.24
CA TRP A 325 13.41 56.68 -44.24
C TRP A 325 12.95 57.07 -42.82
N LEU A 326 12.00 58.02 -42.68
CA LEU A 326 11.40 58.36 -41.39
C LEU A 326 10.58 57.21 -40.82
N PHE A 327 9.93 56.41 -41.67
CA PHE A 327 9.22 55.21 -41.25
C PHE A 327 10.18 54.19 -40.60
N ALA A 328 11.31 53.92 -41.25
CA ALA A 328 12.33 53.02 -40.71
C ALA A 328 12.92 53.55 -39.38
N PHE A 329 13.17 54.86 -39.31
CA PHE A 329 13.71 55.50 -38.10
C PHE A 329 12.73 55.46 -36.92
N MET A 330 11.46 55.81 -37.14
CA MET A 330 10.43 55.82 -36.07
C MET A 330 10.09 54.41 -35.58
N SER A 331 10.04 53.44 -36.49
CA SER A 331 9.86 52.03 -36.09
C SER A 331 11.02 51.55 -35.23
N LEU A 332 12.27 51.82 -35.63
CA LEU A 332 13.45 51.41 -34.85
C LEU A 332 13.44 52.04 -33.46
N LEU A 333 13.12 53.33 -33.36
CA LEU A 333 13.13 54.09 -32.11
C LEU A 333 12.08 53.57 -31.12
N ILE A 334 10.87 53.27 -31.60
CA ILE A 334 9.80 52.71 -30.76
C ILE A 334 10.16 51.28 -30.32
N THR A 335 10.71 50.44 -31.20
CA THR A 335 11.14 49.09 -30.82
C THR A 335 12.23 49.13 -29.75
N VAL A 336 13.24 50.01 -29.90
CA VAL A 336 14.31 50.19 -28.91
C VAL A 336 13.76 50.70 -27.58
N PHE A 337 12.82 51.65 -27.60
CA PHE A 337 12.17 52.16 -26.40
C PHE A 337 11.43 51.06 -25.64
N VAL A 338 10.62 50.27 -26.33
CA VAL A 338 9.82 49.20 -25.75
C VAL A 338 10.72 48.06 -25.21
N CYS A 339 11.75 47.66 -25.96
CA CYS A 339 12.76 46.71 -25.47
C CYS A 339 13.53 47.25 -24.25
N GLY A 340 13.88 48.54 -24.26
CA GLY A 340 14.59 49.21 -23.16
C GLY A 340 13.78 49.24 -21.87
N VAL A 341 12.48 49.58 -21.93
CA VAL A 341 11.58 49.57 -20.76
C VAL A 341 11.45 48.17 -20.17
N TRP A 342 11.34 47.14 -21.01
CA TRP A 342 11.26 45.76 -20.54
C TRP A 342 12.56 45.29 -19.89
N ALA A 343 13.71 45.53 -20.53
CA ALA A 343 15.02 45.18 -20.00
C ALA A 343 15.31 45.88 -18.67
N TYR A 344 14.93 47.16 -18.56
CA TYR A 344 15.03 47.91 -17.30
C TYR A 344 14.14 47.30 -16.20
N ARG A 345 12.90 46.91 -16.53
CA ARG A 345 11.98 46.28 -15.56
C ARG A 345 12.51 44.91 -15.11
N ASP A 346 12.99 44.09 -16.05
CA ASP A 346 13.56 42.76 -15.73
C ASP A 346 14.83 42.89 -14.87
N TRP A 347 15.71 43.84 -15.18
CA TRP A 347 16.89 44.13 -14.37
C TRP A 347 16.53 44.59 -12.95
N ARG A 348 15.54 45.48 -12.80
CA ARG A 348 15.05 45.95 -11.48
C ARG A 348 14.45 44.82 -10.65
N VAL A 349 13.70 43.90 -11.27
CA VAL A 349 13.11 42.74 -10.58
C VAL A 349 14.20 41.76 -10.12
N LYS A 350 15.17 41.44 -11.00
CA LYS A 350 16.31 40.58 -10.64
C LYS A 350 17.17 41.18 -9.52
N GLY A 351 17.36 42.50 -9.51
CA GLY A 351 18.08 43.19 -8.44
C GLY A 351 17.39 43.08 -7.08
N ARG A 352 16.06 43.14 -7.04
CA ARG A 352 15.26 43.02 -5.80
C ARG A 352 15.33 41.60 -5.21
N LEU A 353 15.20 40.58 -6.06
CA LEU A 353 15.32 39.17 -5.68
C LEU A 353 16.72 38.79 -5.18
N ARG A 354 17.78 39.43 -5.73
CA ARG A 354 19.16 39.24 -5.23
C ARG A 354 19.33 39.79 -3.81
N GLY A 355 18.71 40.94 -3.52
CA GLY A 355 18.71 41.54 -2.18
C GLY A 355 18.02 40.67 -1.12
N GLU A 356 16.87 40.06 -1.46
CA GLU A 356 16.14 39.15 -0.55
C GLU A 356 16.85 37.81 -0.33
N ASN A 357 17.49 37.23 -1.36
CA ASN A 357 18.28 36.00 -1.15
C ASN A 357 19.52 36.24 -0.28
N LEU A 358 20.15 37.41 -0.38
CA LEU A 358 21.27 37.79 0.49
C LEU A 358 20.84 38.00 1.95
N SER A 359 19.62 38.50 2.19
CA SER A 359 19.09 38.64 3.57
C SER A 359 18.68 37.30 4.19
N LEU A 360 18.16 36.34 3.40
CA LEU A 360 17.83 34.99 3.87
C LEU A 360 19.09 34.17 4.24
N TRP A 361 20.18 34.26 3.46
CA TRP A 361 21.46 33.65 3.81
C TRP A 361 22.12 34.29 5.06
N SER A 362 21.86 35.57 5.32
CA SER A 362 22.31 36.25 6.52
C SER A 362 21.54 35.81 7.78
N GLN A 363 20.27 35.44 7.67
CA GLN A 363 19.48 34.95 8.82
C GLN A 363 19.64 33.45 9.08
N GLY A 364 19.98 32.63 8.07
CA GLY A 364 20.20 31.18 8.22
C GLY A 364 21.52 30.78 8.90
N ARG A 365 22.45 31.71 9.15
CA ARG A 365 23.77 31.43 9.77
C ARG A 365 23.80 31.47 11.31
N TRP A 366 22.70 31.85 11.97
CA TRP A 366 22.64 31.92 13.44
C TRP A 366 21.55 31.00 14.01
N LYS A 367 21.74 29.68 13.90
CA LYS A 367 21.15 28.65 14.80
C LYS A 367 21.67 27.25 14.44
N PHE A 368 22.94 26.99 14.74
CA PHE A 368 23.46 25.65 14.98
C PHE A 368 24.43 25.72 16.16
N SER A 369 23.88 25.88 17.36
CA SER A 369 24.60 25.64 18.62
C SER A 369 23.61 25.05 19.61
N GLY A 370 23.72 23.74 19.84
CA GLY A 370 22.98 23.04 20.89
C GLY A 370 22.47 21.68 20.45
N PHE A 371 23.35 20.68 20.36
CA PHE A 371 23.04 19.29 20.74
C PHE A 371 24.36 18.61 21.13
N SER A 372 24.69 18.67 22.41
CA SER A 372 25.72 17.86 23.04
C SER A 372 25.12 16.49 23.37
N PHE A 373 25.76 15.44 22.87
CA PHE A 373 25.54 14.06 23.30
C PHE A 373 26.10 13.89 24.72
N GLN A 374 25.30 13.35 25.62
CA GLN A 374 25.78 12.56 26.76
C GLN A 374 24.81 11.40 26.99
#